data_AF-H8K637-F1
#
_entry.id   AF-H8K637-F1
#
_cell.length_a   1.000
_cell.length_b   1.000
_cell.length_c   1.000
_cell.angle_alpha   90.00
_cell.angle_beta   90.00
_cell.angle_gamma   90.00
#
_symmetry.space_group_name_H-M   'P 1'
#
loop_
_entity.id
_entity.type
_entity.pdbx_description
1 polymer ?
#
loop_
_entity_poly.entity_id
_entity_poly.type
_entity_poly.pdbx_seq_one_letter_code
_entity_poly.pdbx_strand_id
1 'polypeptide(L)'
;MQAVLATQQLTDYFRESGSAAEKAFENSSHKVILKQNPESFKAMRANPKLTDFVDEDWKLNLLQSIHSSPPNYSEAAIYSPNVHGVVAKLMLDPFTLMLTSTNARDYKALEDRMKGGMNVTDAINSVIEERGLA
;
A
#
# COMPACT_ATOMS: atom_id res chain seq x y z
N MET A 1 0.28 7.26 22.40
CA MET A 1 0.85 7.77 21.14
C MET A 1 0.68 6.71 20.07
N GLN A 2 0.21 7.07 18.87
CA GLN A 2 0.11 6.15 17.73
C GLN A 2 1.05 6.66 16.63
N ALA A 3 1.75 5.75 15.96
CA ALA A 3 2.63 6.07 14.86
C ALA A 3 2.37 5.09 13.72
N VAL A 4 2.38 5.60 12.49
CA VAL A 4 2.26 4.79 11.26
C VAL A 4 3.54 4.99 10.47
N LEU A 5 4.19 3.89 10.13
CA LEU A 5 5.36 3.87 9.25
C LEU A 5 5.01 3.10 7.98
N ALA A 6 5.49 3.58 6.85
CA ALA A 6 5.32 2.93 5.56
C ALA A 6 6.65 2.95 4.80
N THR A 7 6.98 1.83 4.15
CA THR A 7 8.13 1.69 3.27
C THR A 7 7.77 0.82 2.07
N GLN A 8 8.52 0.93 0.98
CA GLN A 8 8.34 0.09 -0.20
C GLN A 8 8.91 -1.32 0.00
N GLN A 9 10.04 -1.44 0.72
CA GLN A 9 10.68 -2.72 0.98
C GLN A 9 10.68 -3.02 2.48
N LEU A 10 10.13 -4.17 2.86
CA LEU A 10 10.05 -4.57 4.26
C LEU A 10 11.43 -4.66 4.94
N THR A 11 12.46 -4.99 4.16
CA THR A 11 13.85 -5.04 4.60
C THR A 11 14.43 -3.69 5.03
N ASP A 12 13.81 -2.58 4.63
CA ASP A 12 14.31 -1.24 4.96
C ASP A 12 14.26 -0.94 6.46
N TYR A 13 13.36 -1.59 7.20
CA TYR A 13 13.32 -1.50 8.67
C TYR A 13 14.56 -2.12 9.34
N PHE A 14 15.32 -2.96 8.63
CA PHE A 14 16.40 -3.80 9.20
C PHE A 14 17.78 -3.51 8.62
N ARG A 15 17.96 -2.39 7.90
CA ARG A 15 19.26 -2.00 7.32
C ARG A 15 20.32 -1.73 8.39
N GLU A 16 19.90 -1.17 9.54
CA GLU A 16 20.76 -0.85 10.67
C GLU A 16 20.19 -1.51 11.94
N SER A 17 21.02 -2.35 12.57
CA SER A 17 20.66 -3.05 13.80
C SER A 17 20.52 -2.06 14.97
N GLY A 18 19.41 -2.14 15.69
CA GLY A 18 19.05 -1.28 16.81
C GLY A 18 18.40 0.05 16.42
N SER A 19 18.14 0.27 15.13
CA SER A 19 17.56 1.51 14.62
C SER A 19 16.15 1.77 15.15
N ALA A 20 15.72 3.03 15.11
CA ALA A 20 14.35 3.41 15.48
C ALA A 20 13.31 2.73 14.56
N ALA A 21 13.65 2.52 13.29
CA ALA A 21 12.80 1.85 12.31
C ALA A 21 12.58 0.37 12.69
N GLU A 22 13.65 -0.34 13.05
CA GLU A 22 13.57 -1.72 13.50
C GLU A 22 12.72 -1.85 14.77
N LYS A 23 13.01 -1.01 15.77
CA LYS A 23 12.25 -1.00 17.03
C LYS A 23 10.79 -0.66 16.82
N ALA A 24 10.48 0.26 15.91
CA ALA A 24 9.11 0.61 15.58
C ALA A 24 8.38 -0.56 14.90
N PHE A 25 9.06 -1.32 14.03
CA PHE A 25 8.51 -2.53 13.43
C PHE A 25 8.22 -3.61 14.47
N GLU A 26 9.17 -3.88 15.36
CA GLU A 26 9.03 -4.87 16.44
C GLU A 26 7.90 -4.54 17.40
N ASN A 27 7.78 -3.27 17.81
CA ASN A 27 6.74 -2.82 18.74
C ASN A 27 5.37 -2.63 18.07
N SER A 28 5.28 -2.66 16.74
CA SER A 28 4.00 -2.50 16.06
C SER A 28 3.14 -3.75 16.20
N SER A 29 2.01 -3.61 16.90
CA SER A 29 1.01 -4.69 17.02
C SER A 29 0.30 -4.97 15.70
N HIS A 30 0.22 -3.99 14.79
CA HIS A 30 -0.46 -4.12 13.50
C HIS A 30 0.54 -3.96 12.36
N LYS A 31 0.47 -4.84 11.37
CA LYS A 31 1.29 -4.79 10.16
C LYS A 31 0.41 -5.04 8.95
N VAL A 32 0.56 -4.21 7.93
CA VAL A 32 -0.20 -4.29 6.68
C VAL A 32 0.80 -4.45 5.55
N ILE A 33 0.79 -5.60 4.89
CA ILE A 33 1.75 -5.96 3.84
C ILE A 33 1.01 -5.95 2.50
N LEU A 34 1.37 -5.02 1.64
CA LEU A 34 0.90 -4.96 0.25
C LEU A 34 1.75 -5.88 -0.64
N LYS A 35 1.40 -5.98 -1.93
CA LYS A 35 2.13 -6.76 -2.93
C LYS A 35 3.65 -6.60 -2.80
N GLN A 36 4.35 -7.71 -2.69
CA GLN A 36 5.81 -7.78 -2.63
C GLN A 36 6.39 -8.37 -3.91
N ASN A 37 7.67 -8.12 -4.18
CA ASN A 37 8.37 -8.75 -5.29
C ASN A 37 8.97 -10.12 -4.85
N PRO A 38 9.36 -11.00 -5.80
CA PRO A 38 9.94 -12.30 -5.46
C PRO A 38 11.22 -12.24 -4.61
N GLU A 39 12.03 -11.18 -4.77
CA GLU A 39 13.26 -10.98 -4.00
C GLU A 39 12.96 -10.67 -2.53
N SER A 40 11.89 -9.91 -2.26
CA SER A 40 11.43 -9.62 -0.92
C SER A 40 11.10 -10.88 -0.14
N PHE A 41 10.46 -11.89 -0.76
CA PHE A 41 10.17 -13.16 -0.07
C PHE A 41 11.43 -13.93 0.31
N LYS A 42 12.46 -13.92 -0.53
CA LYS A 42 13.76 -14.51 -0.20
C LYS A 42 14.39 -13.79 0.99
N ALA A 43 14.35 -12.46 1.00
CA ALA A 43 14.87 -11.66 2.10
C ALA A 43 14.08 -11.85 3.41
N MET A 44 12.75 -11.99 3.34
CA MET A 44 11.91 -12.31 4.50
C MET A 44 12.29 -13.67 5.12
N ARG A 45 12.53 -14.69 4.29
CA ARG A 45 12.99 -16.01 4.77
C ARG A 45 14.37 -15.95 5.41
N ALA A 46 15.27 -15.11 4.90
CA ALA A 46 16.62 -14.97 5.42
C ALA A 46 16.70 -14.13 6.71
N ASN A 47 15.70 -13.30 7.01
CA ASN A 47 15.68 -12.45 8.19
C ASN A 47 14.82 -13.07 9.31
N PRO A 48 15.41 -13.46 10.46
CA PRO A 48 14.69 -14.08 11.58
C PRO A 48 13.49 -13.27 12.10
N LYS A 49 13.51 -11.93 11.94
CA LYS A 49 12.44 -11.03 12.38
C LYS A 49 11.26 -10.96 11.41
N LEU A 50 11.42 -11.52 10.21
CA LEU A 50 10.42 -11.56 9.14
C LEU A 50 10.02 -12.99 8.77
N THR A 51 10.74 -14.00 9.26
CA THR A 51 10.49 -15.40 8.92
C THR A 51 9.06 -15.84 9.26
N ASP A 52 8.45 -15.33 10.33
CA ASP A 52 7.06 -15.66 10.73
C ASP A 52 6.00 -15.31 9.65
N PHE A 53 6.31 -14.41 8.71
CA PHE A 53 5.40 -14.11 7.60
C PHE A 53 5.43 -15.14 6.47
N VAL A 54 6.45 -16.01 6.43
CA VAL A 54 6.79 -16.85 5.27
C VAL A 54 7.37 -18.23 5.65
N ASP A 55 7.27 -18.61 6.93
CA ASP A 55 7.77 -19.87 7.51
C ASP A 55 6.93 -21.07 7.08
N GLU A 56 5.62 -20.87 6.92
CA GLU A 56 4.68 -21.85 6.40
C GLU A 56 4.32 -21.57 4.93
N ASP A 57 4.17 -22.63 4.14
CA ASP A 57 3.89 -22.51 2.70
C ASP A 57 2.60 -21.76 2.41
N TRP A 58 1.56 -21.91 3.25
CA TRP A 58 0.30 -21.19 3.07
C TRP A 58 0.45 -19.68 3.31
N LYS A 59 1.30 -19.24 4.25
CA LYS A 59 1.57 -17.82 4.50
C LYS A 59 2.31 -17.20 3.31
N LEU A 60 3.31 -17.92 2.79
CA LEU A 60 4.01 -17.50 1.58
C LEU A 60 3.06 -17.39 0.38
N ASN A 61 2.24 -18.43 0.15
CA ASN A 61 1.27 -18.44 -0.95
C ASN A 61 0.24 -17.31 -0.80
N LEU A 62 -0.20 -17.00 0.43
CA LEU A 62 -1.09 -15.89 0.71
C LEU A 62 -0.45 -14.55 0.32
N LEU A 63 0.78 -14.28 0.77
CA LEU A 63 1.46 -13.04 0.42
C LEU A 63 1.79 -12.93 -1.08
N GLN A 64 2.08 -14.05 -1.75
CA GLN A 64 2.27 -14.09 -3.20
C GLN A 64 0.98 -13.83 -3.98
N SER A 65 -0.17 -14.17 -3.41
CA SER A 65 -1.49 -13.95 -4.04
C SER A 65 -1.93 -12.49 -4.01
N ILE A 66 -1.36 -11.68 -3.10
CA ILE A 66 -1.71 -10.27 -2.96
C ILE A 66 -1.42 -9.52 -4.26
N HIS A 67 -2.46 -8.92 -4.82
CA HIS A 67 -2.35 -8.12 -6.02
C HIS A 67 -3.13 -6.81 -5.94
N SER A 68 -2.81 -5.90 -6.85
CA SER A 68 -3.59 -4.69 -7.05
C SER A 68 -4.28 -4.76 -8.41
N SER A 69 -5.52 -4.31 -8.45
CA SER A 69 -6.29 -4.11 -9.68
C SER A 69 -6.70 -2.63 -9.76
N PRO A 70 -5.78 -1.70 -10.08
CA PRO A 70 -6.15 -0.29 -10.24
C PRO A 70 -7.12 -0.10 -11.43
N PRO A 71 -8.12 0.79 -11.31
CA PRO A 71 -8.43 1.64 -10.16
C PRO A 71 -9.32 0.96 -9.09
N ASN A 72 -9.77 -0.27 -9.31
CA ASN A 72 -10.82 -0.92 -8.52
C ASN A 72 -10.44 -1.16 -7.05
N TYR A 73 -9.28 -1.77 -6.79
CA TYR A 73 -8.82 -2.04 -5.43
C TYR A 73 -7.32 -2.37 -5.37
N SER A 74 -6.75 -2.28 -4.17
CA SER A 74 -5.48 -2.92 -3.82
C SER A 74 -5.67 -3.89 -2.67
N GLU A 75 -5.10 -5.09 -2.77
CA GLU A 75 -5.10 -6.04 -1.68
C GLU A 75 -3.96 -5.78 -0.70
N ALA A 76 -4.21 -6.10 0.57
CA ALA A 76 -3.20 -6.12 1.60
C ALA A 76 -3.44 -7.28 2.56
N ALA A 77 -2.36 -7.93 2.99
CA ALA A 77 -2.37 -8.88 4.07
C ALA A 77 -2.26 -8.14 5.41
N ILE A 78 -3.21 -8.36 6.30
CA ILE A 78 -3.27 -7.73 7.62
C ILE A 78 -2.82 -8.73 8.68
N TYR A 79 -1.92 -8.26 9.56
CA TYR A 79 -1.43 -8.98 10.72
C TYR A 79 -1.69 -8.17 11.99
N SER A 80 -2.17 -8.84 13.04
CA SER A 80 -2.39 -8.29 14.37
C SER A 80 -2.25 -9.40 15.44
N PRO A 81 -2.33 -9.13 16.76
CA PRO A 81 -2.08 -10.12 17.81
C PRO A 81 -2.89 -11.43 17.72
N ASN A 82 -3.99 -11.46 16.95
CA ASN A 82 -4.80 -12.66 16.71
C ASN A 82 -5.14 -12.85 15.21
N VAL A 83 -4.47 -12.13 14.32
CA VAL A 83 -4.73 -12.15 12.88
C VAL A 83 -3.41 -12.40 12.17
N HIS A 84 -3.30 -13.50 11.43
CA HIS A 84 -2.05 -13.94 10.82
C HIS A 84 -2.15 -13.99 9.29
N GLY A 85 -2.53 -12.88 8.67
CA GLY A 85 -2.63 -12.77 7.21
C GLY A 85 -4.06 -12.87 6.69
N VAL A 86 -4.95 -11.98 7.15
CA VAL A 86 -6.25 -11.79 6.48
C VAL A 86 -6.06 -10.87 5.29
N VAL A 87 -6.56 -11.25 4.12
CA VAL A 87 -6.53 -10.42 2.92
C VAL A 87 -7.70 -9.44 2.94
N ALA A 88 -7.39 -8.14 2.93
CA ALA A 88 -8.37 -7.07 2.80
C ALA A 88 -8.23 -6.37 1.45
N LYS A 89 -9.35 -5.85 0.93
CA LYS A 89 -9.37 -5.01 -0.27
C LYS A 89 -9.53 -3.55 0.13
N LEU A 90 -8.50 -2.75 -0.14
CA LEU A 90 -8.58 -1.30 -0.07
C LEU A 90 -9.24 -0.78 -1.35
N MET A 91 -10.48 -0.35 -1.22
CA MET A 91 -11.24 0.34 -2.26
C MET A 91 -11.31 1.81 -1.89
N LEU A 92 -10.94 2.68 -2.83
CA LEU A 92 -11.01 4.11 -2.68
C LEU A 92 -12.08 4.65 -3.63
N ASP A 93 -12.81 5.67 -3.19
CA ASP A 93 -13.73 6.36 -4.07
C ASP A 93 -12.95 7.06 -5.21
N PRO A 94 -13.58 7.27 -6.37
CA PRO A 94 -12.94 7.92 -7.52
C PRO A 94 -12.34 9.29 -7.22
N PHE A 95 -12.94 10.06 -6.31
CA PHE A 95 -12.44 11.38 -5.91
C PHE A 95 -11.12 11.26 -5.16
N THR A 96 -11.07 10.40 -4.14
CA THR A 96 -9.84 10.14 -3.38
C THR A 96 -8.74 9.54 -4.26
N LEU A 97 -9.10 8.66 -5.21
CA LEU A 97 -8.14 8.12 -6.18
C LEU A 97 -7.52 9.22 -7.04
N MET A 98 -8.33 10.14 -7.57
CA MET A 98 -7.84 11.26 -8.38
C MET A 98 -6.99 12.23 -7.55
N LEU A 99 -7.42 12.53 -6.33
CA LEU A 99 -6.71 13.42 -5.42
C LEU A 99 -5.32 12.90 -5.03
N THR A 100 -5.18 11.58 -4.88
CA THR A 100 -3.94 10.93 -4.46
C THR A 100 -3.12 10.34 -5.62
N SER A 101 -3.60 10.50 -6.86
CA SER A 101 -2.97 9.91 -8.03
C SER A 101 -1.61 10.56 -8.32
N THR A 102 -0.61 9.72 -8.55
CA THR A 102 0.70 10.12 -9.09
C THR A 102 0.82 9.85 -10.58
N ASN A 103 -0.28 9.47 -11.25
CA ASN A 103 -0.29 9.20 -12.68
C ASN A 103 -0.15 10.51 -13.48
N ALA A 104 0.81 10.57 -14.40
CA ALA A 104 1.02 11.75 -15.24
C ALA A 104 -0.22 12.15 -16.07
N ARG A 105 -1.05 11.19 -16.50
CA ARG A 105 -2.30 11.47 -17.23
C ARG A 105 -3.35 12.12 -16.35
N ASP A 106 -3.45 11.68 -15.10
CA ASP A 106 -4.39 12.27 -14.13
C ASP A 106 -3.94 13.67 -13.77
N TYR A 107 -2.64 13.85 -13.49
CA TYR A 107 -2.06 15.15 -13.22
C TYR A 107 -2.32 16.14 -14.36
N LYS A 108 -2.06 15.73 -15.60
CA LYS A 108 -2.28 16.58 -16.78
C LYS A 108 -3.76 16.94 -16.95
N ALA A 109 -4.67 15.97 -16.81
CA ALA A 109 -6.11 16.23 -16.93
C ALA A 109 -6.61 17.24 -15.88
N LEU A 110 -6.11 17.15 -14.64
CA LEU A 110 -6.42 18.11 -13.58
C LEU A 110 -5.81 19.49 -13.88
N GLU A 111 -4.54 19.53 -14.30
CA GLU A 111 -3.84 20.77 -14.62
C GLU A 111 -4.52 21.54 -15.77
N ASP A 112 -4.94 20.84 -16.84
CA ASP A 112 -5.62 21.44 -17.98
C ASP A 112 -6.96 22.09 -17.58
N ARG A 113 -7.73 21.45 -16.68
CA ARG A 113 -8.99 21.98 -16.14
C ARG A 113 -8.77 23.16 -15.20
N MET A 114 -7.75 23.08 -14.36
CA MET A 114 -7.36 24.18 -13.46
C MET A 114 -6.88 25.41 -14.24
N LYS A 115 -6.13 25.22 -15.34
CA LYS A 115 -5.78 26.31 -16.28
C LYS A 115 -7.01 26.94 -16.94
N GLY A 116 -8.09 26.18 -17.10
CA GLY A 116 -9.40 26.66 -17.53
C GLY A 116 -10.18 27.46 -16.47
N GLY A 117 -9.62 27.65 -15.27
CA GLY A 117 -10.22 28.43 -14.18
C GLY A 117 -11.00 27.60 -13.16
N MET A 118 -11.05 26.28 -13.30
CA MET A 118 -11.66 25.41 -12.28
C MET A 118 -10.78 25.35 -11.03
N ASN A 119 -11.40 25.27 -9.85
CA ASN A 119 -10.66 24.87 -8.64
C ASN A 119 -10.38 23.36 -8.68
N VAL A 120 -9.53 22.87 -7.77
CA VAL A 120 -9.10 21.46 -7.75
C VAL A 120 -10.27 20.49 -7.58
N THR A 121 -11.26 20.82 -6.75
CA THR A 121 -12.42 19.95 -6.49
C THR A 121 -13.30 19.82 -7.73
N ASP A 122 -13.60 20.94 -8.39
CA ASP A 122 -14.40 20.96 -9.62
C ASP A 122 -13.66 20.29 -10.77
N ALA A 123 -12.34 20.47 -10.86
CA ALA A 123 -11.50 19.78 -11.82
C ALA A 123 -11.55 18.26 -11.62
N ILE A 124 -11.42 17.78 -10.38
CA ILE A 124 -11.52 16.34 -10.06
C ILE A 124 -12.89 15.79 -10.44
N ASN A 125 -13.97 16.42 -9.98
CA ASN A 125 -15.34 15.98 -10.27
C ASN A 125 -15.60 15.91 -11.77
N SER A 126 -15.14 16.91 -12.52
CA SER A 126 -15.37 16.93 -13.95
C SER A 126 -14.53 15.90 -14.71
N VAL A 127 -13.32 15.52 -14.23
CA VAL A 127 -12.58 14.36 -14.77
C VAL A 127 -13.29 13.05 -14.47
N ILE A 128 -13.86 12.91 -13.28
CA ILE A 128 -14.61 11.71 -12.87
C ILE A 128 -15.84 11.51 -13.74
N GLU A 129 -16.61 12.58 -13.97
CA GLU A 129 -17.77 12.58 -14.87
C GLU A 129 -17.37 12.23 -16.31
N GLU A 130 -16.32 12.84 -16.85
CA GLU A 130 -15.81 12.57 -18.20
C GLU A 130 -15.45 11.09 -18.40
N ARG A 131 -14.92 10.45 -17.36
CA ARG A 131 -14.51 9.04 -17.38
C ARG A 131 -15.64 8.06 -17.06
N GLY A 132 -16.85 8.55 -16.78
CA GLY A 132 -17.99 7.71 -16.40
C GLY A 132 -17.80 7.00 -15.05
N LEU A 133 -17.08 7.64 -14.13
CA LEU A 133 -16.78 7.14 -12.79
C LEU A 133 -17.63 7.80 -11.69
N ALA A 134 -18.62 8.61 -12.08
CA ALA A 134 -19.53 9.33 -11.18
C ALA A 134 -20.68 8.45 -10.68
#